data_AF-A0A522UQ78-F1
#
_entry.id   AF-A0A522UQ78-F1
#
_cell.length_a   1.000
_cell.length_b   1.000
_cell.length_c   1.000
_cell.angle_alpha   90.00
_cell.angle_beta   90.00
_cell.angle_gamma   90.00
#
_symmetry.space_group_name_H-M   'P 1'
#
loop_
_entity.id
_entity.type
_entity.pdbx_description
1 polymer ?
#
loop_
_entity_poly.entity_id
_entity_poly.type
_entity_poly.pdbx_seq_one_letter_code
_entity_poly.pdbx_strand_id
1 'polypeptide(L)'
;MQMLRRLFHGLWMLGSLIGAGFRGVITIMAFTEGGRTQQFYLSRRTIVLSCIVLLGLTAGSTVTLLNLVQGQYYFTRMQYLERENRAMTSLLQGQAEQLSKLKLDMAKLKEFEESLRQVAGLSVASELQTSESAPASGRGPSRGRQP
;
A
#
# COMPACT_ATOMS: atom_id res chain seq x y z
N MET A 1 23.93 1.85 -25.27
CA MET A 1 25.31 2.23 -24.84
C MET A 1 25.78 3.62 -25.30
N GLN A 2 25.26 4.19 -26.40
CA GLN A 2 25.72 5.50 -26.90
C GLN A 2 25.28 6.70 -26.03
N MET A 3 24.10 6.64 -25.41
CA MET A 3 23.60 7.66 -24.45
C MET A 3 24.54 7.84 -23.24
N LEU A 4 25.02 6.73 -22.66
CA LEU A 4 25.93 6.76 -21.51
C LEU A 4 27.27 7.42 -21.87
N ARG A 5 27.84 7.10 -23.06
CA ARG A 5 29.08 7.73 -23.54
C ARG A 5 28.95 9.23 -23.73
N ARG A 6 27.81 9.72 -24.24
CA ARG A 6 27.55 11.17 -24.37
C ARG A 6 27.46 11.86 -23.02
N LEU A 7 26.82 11.24 -22.03
CA LEU A 7 26.75 11.77 -20.67
C LEU A 7 28.12 11.84 -20.01
N PHE A 8 28.95 10.79 -20.15
CA PHE A 8 30.31 10.78 -19.61
C PHE A 8 31.22 11.82 -20.29
N HIS A 9 31.11 12.01 -21.60
CA HIS A 9 31.85 13.07 -22.31
C HIS A 9 31.38 14.47 -21.92
N GLY A 10 30.07 14.68 -21.76
CA GLY A 10 29.54 15.94 -21.25
C GLY A 10 30.07 16.25 -19.86
N LEU A 11 30.07 15.24 -18.97
CA LEU A 11 30.59 15.36 -17.61
C LEU A 11 32.10 15.61 -17.58
N TRP A 12 32.87 14.98 -18.49
CA TRP A 12 34.30 15.19 -18.63
C TRP A 12 34.65 16.59 -19.16
N MET A 13 33.92 17.07 -20.17
CA MET A 13 34.08 18.43 -20.71
C MET A 13 33.72 19.48 -19.66
N LEU A 14 32.63 19.27 -18.91
CA LEU A 14 32.25 20.11 -17.79
C LEU A 14 33.32 20.10 -16.69
N GLY A 15 33.84 18.93 -16.30
CA GLY A 15 34.93 18.81 -15.32
C GLY A 15 36.24 19.45 -15.78
N SER A 16 36.52 19.46 -17.09
CA SER A 16 37.69 20.10 -17.68
C SER A 16 37.55 21.63 -17.75
N LEU A 17 36.39 22.15 -18.19
CA LEU A 17 36.08 23.59 -18.18
C LEU A 17 36.09 24.14 -16.75
N ILE A 18 35.43 23.37 -15.89
CA ILE A 18 35.66 23.10 -14.48
C ILE A 18 37.05 23.51 -13.97
N GLY A 19 37.97 22.56 -14.20
CA GLY A 19 39.42 22.53 -13.95
C GLY A 19 40.19 23.74 -14.46
N ALA A 20 39.96 24.12 -15.72
CA ALA A 20 40.65 25.22 -16.40
C ALA A 20 40.33 26.58 -15.77
N GLY A 21 39.10 26.78 -15.27
CA GLY A 21 38.67 27.98 -14.57
C GLY A 21 39.26 28.15 -13.16
N PHE A 22 39.87 27.12 -12.55
CA PHE A 22 40.35 27.18 -11.16
C PHE A 22 41.70 27.86 -10.94
N ARG A 23 42.35 28.36 -11.99
CA ARG A 23 43.68 28.96 -11.90
C ARG A 23 43.66 30.42 -11.41
N GLY A 24 42.69 30.81 -10.59
CA GLY A 24 42.51 32.16 -10.07
C GLY A 24 42.08 32.20 -8.60
N VAL A 25 42.46 33.27 -7.90
CA VAL A 25 42.09 33.56 -6.50
C VAL A 25 40.87 34.49 -6.51
N ILE A 26 39.87 34.19 -5.68
CA ILE A 26 38.69 35.06 -5.51
C ILE A 26 38.91 35.88 -4.24
N THR A 27 38.89 37.20 -4.39
CA THR A 27 38.97 38.15 -3.27
C THR A 27 37.55 38.53 -2.88
N ILE A 28 37.12 38.15 -1.69
CA ILE A 28 35.83 38.57 -1.14
C ILE A 28 36.12 39.75 -0.20
N MET A 29 35.55 40.91 -0.51
CA MET A 29 35.59 42.07 0.39
C MET A 29 34.37 42.02 1.30
N ALA A 30 34.59 41.79 2.58
CA ALA A 30 33.54 41.96 3.59
C ALA A 30 33.68 43.36 4.19
N PHE A 31 32.60 44.15 4.09
CA PHE A 31 32.50 45.43 4.79
C PHE A 31 31.95 45.16 6.19
N THR A 32 32.77 45.40 7.20
CA THR A 32 32.32 45.39 8.59
C THR A 32 31.59 46.70 8.89
N GLU A 33 30.61 46.68 9.81
CA GLU A 33 29.83 47.87 10.19
C GLU A 33 30.70 49.03 10.71
N GLY A 34 31.95 48.76 11.10
CA GLY A 34 32.94 49.78 11.51
C GLY A 34 33.77 50.40 10.38
N GLY A 35 33.42 50.21 9.10
CA GLY A 35 34.11 50.81 7.95
C GLY A 35 35.48 50.21 7.61
N ARG A 36 35.92 49.18 8.35
CA ARG A 36 37.11 48.39 7.99
C ARG A 36 36.72 47.34 6.94
N THR A 37 37.39 47.37 5.80
CA THR A 37 37.32 46.34 4.78
C THR A 37 38.26 45.20 5.15
N GLN A 38 37.72 44.01 5.38
CA GLN A 38 38.53 42.82 5.56
C GLN A 38 38.52 42.03 4.25
N GLN A 39 39.70 41.85 3.67
CA GLN A 39 39.87 41.09 2.44
C GLN A 39 40.15 39.63 2.80
N PHE A 40 39.31 38.72 2.31
CA PHE A 40 39.53 37.29 2.42
C PHE A 40 39.92 36.72 1.06
N TYR A 41 41.11 36.12 1.01
CA TYR A 41 41.58 35.37 -0.16
C TYR A 41 41.20 33.91 0.01
N LEU A 42 40.17 33.47 -0.71
CA LEU A 42 39.75 32.07 -0.71
C LEU A 42 40.18 31.42 -2.02
N SER A 43 40.79 30.25 -1.90
CA SER A 43 41.14 29.46 -3.07
C SER A 43 39.87 29.00 -3.77
N ARG A 44 39.73 29.28 -5.06
CA ARG A 44 38.56 28.88 -5.86
C ARG A 44 38.29 27.37 -5.78
N ARG A 45 39.33 26.56 -5.54
CA ARG A 45 39.23 25.11 -5.29
C ARG A 45 38.39 24.78 -4.05
N THR A 46 38.59 25.51 -2.96
CA THR A 46 37.84 25.29 -1.71
C THR A 46 36.37 25.62 -1.87
N ILE A 47 36.04 26.66 -2.64
CA ILE A 47 34.65 27.05 -2.93
C ILE A 47 33.93 25.97 -3.73
N VAL A 48 34.57 25.40 -4.74
CA VAL A 48 33.90 24.36 -5.53
C VAL A 48 33.85 23.03 -4.80
N LEU A 49 34.87 22.65 -4.04
CA LEU A 49 34.77 21.48 -3.16
C LEU A 49 33.61 21.64 -2.17
N SER A 50 33.50 22.82 -1.53
CA SER A 50 32.37 23.18 -0.68
C SER A 50 31.04 23.06 -1.43
N CYS A 51 30.95 23.58 -2.66
CA CYS A 51 29.72 23.52 -3.45
C CYS A 51 29.33 22.09 -3.83
N ILE A 52 30.29 21.23 -4.20
CA ILE A 52 30.06 19.82 -4.51
C ILE A 52 29.55 19.08 -3.27
N VAL A 53 30.19 19.32 -2.12
CA VAL A 53 29.75 18.75 -0.83
C VAL A 53 28.33 19.22 -0.51
N LEU A 54 28.03 20.51 -0.68
CA LEU A 54 26.70 21.07 -0.43
C LEU A 54 25.63 20.43 -1.33
N LEU A 55 25.93 20.25 -2.61
CA LEU A 55 25.03 19.59 -3.56
C LEU A 55 24.80 18.12 -3.18
N GLY A 56 25.85 17.40 -2.80
CA GLY A 56 25.75 16.02 -2.33
C GLY A 56 24.88 15.91 -1.07
N LEU A 57 25.09 16.78 -0.09
CA LEU A 57 24.28 16.84 1.13
C LEU A 57 22.82 17.19 0.84
N THR A 58 22.58 18.15 -0.05
CA THR A 58 21.22 18.56 -0.42
C THR A 58 20.49 17.41 -1.14
N ALA A 59 21.15 16.78 -2.11
CA ALA A 59 20.60 15.62 -2.80
C ALA A 59 20.32 14.46 -1.84
N GLY A 60 21.27 14.09 -0.97
CA GLY A 60 21.08 13.06 0.04
C GLY A 60 19.94 13.36 1.02
N SER A 61 19.83 14.62 1.46
CA SER A 61 18.76 15.08 2.36
C SER A 61 17.40 14.97 1.69
N THR A 62 17.27 15.42 0.43
CA THR A 62 15.99 15.33 -0.29
C THR A 62 15.53 13.89 -0.50
N VAL A 63 16.42 12.98 -0.87
CA VAL A 63 16.10 11.55 -1.02
C VAL A 63 15.64 10.95 0.29
N THR A 64 16.35 11.24 1.39
CA THR A 64 16.00 10.72 2.72
C THR A 64 14.63 11.23 3.16
N LEU A 65 14.35 12.51 2.94
CA LEU A 65 13.05 13.13 3.29
C LEU A 65 11.91 12.51 2.48
N LEU A 66 12.09 12.33 1.16
CA LEU A 66 11.10 11.71 0.29
C LEU A 66 10.81 10.26 0.72
N ASN A 67 11.83 9.50 1.05
CA ASN A 67 11.66 8.12 1.51
C ASN A 67 10.89 8.05 2.84
N LEU A 68 11.18 8.97 3.78
CA LEU A 68 10.46 9.06 5.05
C LEU A 68 8.97 9.40 4.83
N VAL A 69 8.67 10.36 3.96
CA VAL A 69 7.30 10.75 3.61
C VAL A 69 6.55 9.60 2.95
N GLN A 70 7.20 8.87 2.03
CA GLN A 70 6.60 7.68 1.41
C GLN A 70 6.27 6.62 2.45
N GLY A 71 7.20 6.32 3.37
CA GLY A 71 6.98 5.38 4.47
C GLY A 71 5.76 5.74 5.31
N GLN A 72 5.62 7.02 5.69
CA GLN A 72 4.47 7.53 6.44
C GLN A 72 3.16 7.42 5.65
N TYR A 73 3.19 7.71 4.34
CA TYR A 73 2.03 7.57 3.47
C TYR A 73 1.55 6.11 3.39
N TYR A 74 2.46 5.17 3.16
CA TYR A 74 2.13 3.74 3.11
C TYR A 74 1.59 3.24 4.45
N PHE A 75 2.18 3.68 5.56
CA PHE A 75 1.72 3.32 6.90
C PHE A 75 0.29 3.82 7.17
N THR A 76 0.00 5.08 6.85
CA THR A 76 -1.34 5.66 7.02
C THR A 76 -2.37 4.95 6.16
N ARG A 77 -2.02 4.61 4.91
CA ARG A 77 -2.88 3.86 4.00
C ARG A 77 -3.16 2.45 4.51
N MET A 78 -2.16 1.77 5.06
CA MET A 78 -2.34 0.45 5.67
C MET A 78 -3.25 0.51 6.89
N GLN A 79 -3.10 1.51 7.76
CA GLN A 79 -4.02 1.69 8.89
C GLN A 79 -5.47 1.92 8.45
N TYR A 80 -5.67 2.69 7.38
CA TYR A 80 -7.01 2.90 6.83
C TYR A 80 -7.62 1.58 6.33
N LEU A 81 -6.84 0.82 5.54
CA LEU A 81 -7.26 -0.49 5.02
C LEU A 81 -7.55 -1.48 6.15
N GLU A 82 -6.75 -1.49 7.21
CA GLU A 82 -6.95 -2.36 8.38
C GLU A 82 -8.25 -2.00 9.13
N ARG A 83 -8.55 -0.70 9.29
CA ARG A 83 -9.81 -0.25 9.89
C ARG A 83 -11.01 -0.65 9.04
N GLU A 84 -10.93 -0.46 7.74
CA GLU A 84 -12.00 -0.85 6.81
C GLU A 84 -12.25 -2.36 6.85
N ASN A 85 -11.18 -3.17 6.87
CA ASN A 85 -11.28 -4.62 6.95
C ASN A 85 -11.90 -5.09 8.28
N ARG A 86 -11.53 -4.47 9.41
CA ARG A 86 -12.16 -4.71 10.71
C ARG A 86 -13.64 -4.35 10.70
N ALA A 87 -14.01 -3.20 10.12
CA ALA A 87 -15.41 -2.80 10.01
C ALA A 87 -16.22 -3.81 9.18
N MET A 88 -15.70 -4.23 8.04
CA MET A 88 -16.36 -5.23 7.19
C MET A 88 -16.53 -6.57 7.91
N THR A 89 -15.52 -7.00 8.66
CA THR A 89 -15.58 -8.22 9.48
C THR A 89 -16.66 -8.12 10.55
N SER A 90 -16.79 -6.96 11.22
CA SER A 90 -17.83 -6.75 12.24
C SER A 90 -19.25 -6.79 11.65
N LEU A 91 -19.44 -6.26 10.44
CA LEU A 91 -20.72 -6.31 9.74
C LEU A 91 -21.09 -7.75 9.36
N LEU A 92 -20.13 -8.53 8.86
CA LEU A 92 -20.33 -9.94 8.53
C LEU A 92 -20.69 -10.76 9.78
N GLN A 93 -20.03 -10.48 10.91
CA GLN A 93 -20.36 -11.14 12.17
C GLN A 93 -21.78 -10.80 12.64
N GLY A 94 -22.19 -9.54 12.55
CA GLY A 94 -23.56 -9.12 12.88
C GLY A 94 -24.62 -9.80 11.98
N GLN A 95 -24.33 -9.92 10.68
CA GLN A 95 -25.22 -10.65 9.76
C GLN A 95 -25.29 -12.15 10.07
N ALA A 96 -24.16 -12.77 10.45
CA ALA A 96 -24.12 -14.16 10.87
C ALA A 96 -24.96 -14.40 12.13
N GLU A 97 -24.89 -13.50 13.11
CA GLU A 97 -25.72 -13.55 14.32
C GLU A 97 -27.21 -13.41 13.99
N GLN A 98 -27.58 -12.46 13.12
CA GLN A 98 -28.97 -12.29 12.67
C GLN A 98 -29.50 -13.52 11.93
N LEU A 99 -28.70 -14.11 11.03
CA LEU A 99 -29.05 -15.33 10.32
C LEU A 99 -29.21 -16.52 11.28
N SER A 100 -28.36 -16.61 12.31
CA SER A 100 -28.46 -17.66 13.32
C SER A 100 -29.78 -17.55 14.11
N LYS A 101 -30.17 -16.33 14.48
CA LYS A 101 -31.44 -16.06 15.16
C LYS A 101 -32.63 -16.37 14.27
N LEU A 102 -32.60 -15.94 13.01
CA LEU A 102 -33.65 -16.21 12.04
C LEU A 102 -33.83 -17.71 11.79
N LYS A 103 -32.74 -18.47 11.71
CA LYS A 103 -32.78 -19.94 11.57
C LYS A 103 -33.45 -20.59 12.78
N LEU A 104 -33.20 -20.10 13.99
CA LEU A 104 -33.83 -20.59 15.20
C LEU A 104 -35.32 -20.28 15.22
N ASP A 105 -35.71 -19.06 14.84
CA ASP A 105 -37.11 -18.66 14.75
C ASP A 105 -37.86 -19.46 13.66
N MET A 106 -37.23 -19.75 12.52
CA MET A 106 -37.77 -20.65 11.50
C MET A 106 -37.98 -22.08 12.02
N ALA A 107 -37.03 -22.60 12.81
CA ALA A 107 -37.17 -23.94 13.40
C ALA A 107 -38.37 -24.00 14.36
N LYS A 108 -38.56 -22.98 15.20
CA LYS A 108 -39.74 -22.85 16.06
C LYS A 108 -41.03 -22.71 15.27
N LEU A 109 -41.02 -21.94 14.18
CA LEU A 109 -42.18 -21.76 13.33
C LEU A 109 -42.58 -23.09 12.67
N LYS A 110 -41.60 -23.92 12.29
CA LYS A 110 -41.83 -25.26 11.76
C LYS A 110 -42.39 -26.21 12.81
N GLU A 111 -41.90 -26.16 14.05
CA GLU A 111 -42.48 -26.91 15.16
C GLU A 111 -43.94 -26.49 15.43
N PHE A 112 -44.24 -25.19 15.35
CA PHE A 112 -45.61 -24.70 15.46
C PHE A 112 -46.49 -25.13 14.29
N GLU A 113 -45.98 -25.12 13.07
CA GLU A 113 -46.69 -25.62 11.89
C GLU A 113 -47.01 -27.11 12.05
N GLU A 114 -46.04 -27.92 12.47
CA GLU A 114 -46.23 -29.35 12.70
C GLU A 114 -47.22 -29.63 13.83
N SER A 115 -47.17 -28.84 14.91
CA SER A 115 -48.13 -28.89 16.01
C SER A 115 -49.54 -28.49 15.57
N LEU A 116 -49.69 -27.42 14.78
CA LEU A 116 -50.98 -27.01 14.19
C LEU A 116 -51.51 -28.05 13.21
N ARG A 117 -50.64 -28.67 12.42
CA ARG A 117 -51.00 -29.72 11.47
C ARG A 117 -51.46 -31.00 12.18
N GLN A 118 -50.86 -31.35 13.33
CA GLN A 118 -51.32 -32.43 14.20
C GLN A 118 -52.68 -32.12 14.84
N VAL A 119 -52.87 -30.90 15.35
CA VAL A 119 -54.14 -30.46 15.96
C VAL A 119 -55.27 -30.32 14.93
N ALA A 120 -54.96 -29.90 13.71
CA ALA A 120 -55.91 -29.80 12.60
C ALA A 120 -56.20 -31.14 11.89
N GLY A 121 -55.56 -32.25 12.30
CA GLY A 121 -55.78 -33.57 11.70
C GLY A 121 -55.27 -33.72 10.25
N LEU A 122 -54.44 -32.79 9.77
CA LEU A 122 -53.93 -32.72 8.38
C LEU A 122 -52.73 -33.65 8.12
N SER A 123 -52.24 -34.39 9.13
CA SER A 123 -51.13 -35.34 8.97
C SER A 123 -51.42 -36.40 7.92
N VAL A 124 -52.69 -36.85 7.81
CA VAL A 124 -53.14 -37.92 6.91
C VAL A 124 -53.16 -37.49 5.44
N ALA A 125 -53.32 -36.20 5.14
CA ALA A 125 -53.50 -35.73 3.76
C ALA A 125 -52.20 -35.59 2.96
N SER A 126 -51.04 -35.42 3.60
CA SER A 126 -49.76 -35.22 2.88
C SER A 126 -48.77 -36.40 2.91
N GLU A 127 -49.03 -37.46 3.68
CA GLU A 127 -48.34 -38.75 3.45
C GLU A 127 -48.69 -39.34 2.08
N LEU A 128 -49.93 -39.12 1.60
CA LEU A 128 -50.37 -39.55 0.26
C LEU A 128 -49.73 -38.79 -0.91
N GLN A 129 -49.19 -37.59 -0.70
CA GLN A 129 -48.54 -36.81 -1.77
C GLN A 129 -47.02 -37.01 -1.86
N THR A 130 -46.39 -37.53 -0.80
CA THR A 130 -44.91 -37.68 -0.75
C THR A 130 -44.44 -39.05 -1.27
N SER A 131 -45.35 -40.03 -1.41
CA SER A 131 -45.03 -41.38 -1.92
C SER A 131 -44.96 -41.50 -3.44
N GLU A 132 -45.32 -40.46 -4.20
CA GLU A 132 -45.39 -40.52 -5.67
C GLU A 132 -44.55 -39.42 -6.33
N SER A 133 -43.23 -39.49 -6.21
CA SER A 133 -42.28 -39.01 -7.25
C SER A 133 -40.84 -39.35 -6.89
N ALA A 134 -40.38 -40.53 -7.33
CA ALA A 134 -39.00 -40.73 -7.72
C ALA A 134 -39.01 -40.98 -9.25
N PRO A 135 -37.98 -40.56 -10.01
CA PRO A 135 -36.89 -41.52 -10.19
C PRO A 135 -35.47 -40.93 -10.39
N ALA A 136 -34.51 -41.71 -9.88
CA ALA A 136 -33.22 -42.15 -10.44
C ALA A 136 -32.47 -41.31 -11.49
N SER A 137 -31.17 -41.06 -11.24
CA SER A 137 -30.04 -41.34 -12.17
C SER A 137 -28.73 -40.76 -11.62
N GLY A 138 -27.58 -41.43 -11.82
CA GLY A 138 -26.28 -40.74 -11.80
C GLY A 138 -25.10 -41.39 -11.08
N ARG A 139 -24.73 -42.61 -11.51
CA ARG A 139 -23.46 -43.31 -11.27
C ARG A 139 -22.23 -42.46 -11.61
N GLY A 140 -21.17 -42.51 -10.79
CA GLY A 140 -19.84 -42.03 -11.18
C GLY A 140 -18.71 -42.43 -10.21
N PRO A 141 -17.74 -43.25 -10.64
CA PRO A 141 -16.46 -43.45 -9.95
C PRO A 141 -15.32 -42.75 -10.72
N SER A 142 -14.45 -42.00 -10.06
CA SER A 142 -13.11 -41.72 -10.63
C SER A 142 -12.06 -41.33 -9.59
N ARG A 143 -11.22 -42.34 -9.37
CA ARG A 143 -9.83 -42.35 -8.93
C ARG A 143 -8.99 -41.24 -9.62
N GLY A 144 -8.25 -40.45 -8.84
CA GLY A 144 -7.24 -39.51 -9.33
C GLY A 144 -5.97 -39.60 -8.48
N ARG A 145 -4.90 -40.12 -9.08
CA ARG A 145 -3.56 -40.38 -8.55
C ARG A 145 -2.61 -39.39 -9.24
N GLN A 146 -1.78 -38.68 -8.48
CA GLN A 146 -0.58 -37.97 -8.96
C GLN A 146 0.60 -38.41 -8.07
N PRO A 147 1.79 -38.62 -8.64
CA PRO A 147 2.75 -37.53 -8.86
C PRO A 147 2.85 -37.06 -10.31
#